data_AF-A0AB34D1W5-F1
#
_entry.id   AF-A0AB34D1W5-F1
#
_cell.length_a   1.000
_cell.length_b   1.000
_cell.length_c   1.000
_cell.angle_alpha   90.00
_cell.angle_beta   90.00
_cell.angle_gamma   90.00
#
_symmetry.space_group_name_H-M   'P 1'
#
loop_
_entity.id
_entity.type
_entity.pdbx_description
1 polymer ?
#
loop_
_entity_poly.entity_id
_entity_poly.type
_entity_poly.pdbx_seq_one_letter_code
_entity_poly.pdbx_strand_id
1 'polypeptide(L)'
;MGDYIAFRGKVIIKEEYKELVEMINNGDWNLAANKYLFLKKYLVIKRSTLIPFSKEIIQIRCNEVNSMTKEGELDLQVNYGDWNTDSTYFTNLKGLEWTFITCLKNYADTDHNDQTPIRAFMDIVLSEVVNEIIKIEKYDPEYDVPIEYEFEKPKVKSNENPFFRWLFAGRNRKDTSGTKSKKIVKVF
;
A
#
# COMPACT_ATOMS: atom_id res chain seq x y z
N MET A 1 20.73 -0.60 10.61
CA MET A 1 19.82 -1.45 9.80
C MET A 1 18.43 -0.93 10.07
N GLY A 2 17.66 -0.55 9.05
CA GLY A 2 16.30 -0.05 9.25
C GLY A 2 15.28 -1.18 9.26
N ASP A 3 14.17 -0.91 9.94
CA ASP A 3 13.13 -1.89 10.21
C ASP A 3 12.24 -2.12 8.99
N TYR A 4 11.64 -3.31 8.98
CA TYR A 4 10.64 -3.68 8.00
C TYR A 4 9.31 -2.99 8.36
N ILE A 5 8.57 -2.57 7.34
CA ILE A 5 7.24 -1.97 7.50
C ILE A 5 6.25 -2.85 6.75
N ALA A 6 5.23 -3.30 7.45
CA ALA A 6 4.11 -4.02 6.83
C ALA A 6 3.04 -3.03 6.36
N PHE A 7 2.46 -3.31 5.21
CA PHE A 7 1.40 -2.51 4.62
C PHE A 7 0.38 -3.43 4.00
N ARG A 8 -0.90 -3.21 4.30
CA ARG A 8 -2.00 -4.00 3.76
C ARG A 8 -3.20 -3.13 3.43
N GLY A 9 -4.04 -3.61 2.54
CA GLY A 9 -5.27 -2.92 2.21
C GLY A 9 -6.31 -3.82 1.57
N LYS A 10 -7.53 -3.32 1.63
CA LYS A 10 -8.74 -3.85 1.00
C LYS A 10 -9.49 -2.68 0.39
N VAL A 11 -9.68 -2.73 -0.92
CA VAL A 11 -10.23 -1.62 -1.71
C VAL A 11 -11.13 -2.16 -2.81
N ILE A 12 -12.03 -1.33 -3.30
CA ILE A 12 -12.80 -1.57 -4.53
C ILE A 12 -12.15 -0.77 -5.65
N ILE A 13 -11.74 -1.44 -6.71
CA ILE A 13 -11.09 -0.83 -7.86
C ILE A 13 -12.11 -0.33 -8.89
N LYS A 14 -11.70 0.60 -9.76
CA LYS A 14 -12.47 0.94 -10.96
C LYS A 14 -12.38 -0.23 -11.96
N GLU A 15 -13.47 -0.50 -12.66
CA GLU A 15 -13.59 -1.70 -13.51
C GLU A 15 -12.56 -1.72 -14.65
N GLU A 16 -12.24 -0.56 -15.23
CA GLU A 16 -11.25 -0.41 -16.31
C GLU A 16 -9.82 -0.82 -15.90
N TYR A 17 -9.54 -0.89 -14.60
CA TYR A 17 -8.23 -1.27 -14.06
C TYR A 17 -8.16 -2.72 -13.59
N LYS A 18 -9.20 -3.53 -13.83
CA LYS A 18 -9.21 -4.95 -13.45
C LYS A 18 -8.01 -5.72 -14.01
N GLU A 19 -7.72 -5.53 -15.29
CA GLU A 19 -6.59 -6.19 -15.95
C GLU A 19 -5.23 -5.74 -15.37
N LEU A 20 -5.09 -4.43 -15.10
CA LEU A 20 -3.90 -3.89 -14.44
C LEU A 20 -3.66 -4.57 -13.09
N VAL A 21 -4.70 -4.69 -12.28
CA VAL A 21 -4.58 -5.25 -10.93
C VAL A 21 -4.21 -6.73 -10.96
N GLU A 22 -4.69 -7.50 -11.94
CA GLU A 22 -4.21 -8.89 -12.12
C GLU A 22 -2.73 -8.94 -12.51
N MET A 23 -2.26 -8.07 -13.41
CA MET A 23 -0.83 -7.98 -13.74
C MET A 23 0.01 -7.64 -12.50
N ILE A 24 -0.44 -6.67 -11.69
CA ILE A 24 0.21 -6.29 -10.44
C ILE A 24 0.25 -7.47 -9.46
N ASN A 25 -0.87 -8.18 -9.28
CA ASN A 25 -0.97 -9.33 -8.38
C ASN A 25 -0.05 -10.49 -8.79
N ASN A 26 0.25 -10.62 -10.09
CA ASN A 26 1.19 -11.61 -10.61
C ASN A 26 2.65 -11.13 -10.58
N GLY A 27 2.89 -9.84 -10.33
CA GLY A 27 4.23 -9.25 -10.34
C GLY A 27 4.70 -8.76 -11.73
N ASP A 28 3.80 -8.71 -12.71
CA ASP A 28 4.07 -8.36 -14.11
C ASP A 28 4.19 -6.84 -14.35
N TRP A 29 4.96 -6.16 -13.50
CA TRP A 29 5.09 -4.70 -13.50
C TRP A 29 5.54 -4.08 -14.83
N ASN A 30 6.47 -4.75 -15.52
CA ASN A 30 6.98 -4.26 -16.81
C ASN A 30 5.91 -4.35 -17.91
N LEU A 31 5.12 -5.43 -17.93
CA LEU A 31 4.01 -5.57 -18.86
C LEU A 31 2.91 -4.54 -18.56
N ALA A 32 2.59 -4.37 -17.27
CA ALA A 32 1.65 -3.36 -16.82
C ALA A 32 2.08 -1.95 -17.24
N ALA A 33 3.35 -1.56 -17.07
CA ALA A 33 3.83 -0.22 -17.40
C ALA A 33 3.93 0.07 -18.91
N ASN A 34 3.99 -0.97 -19.75
CA ASN A 34 3.88 -0.82 -21.20
C ASN A 34 2.46 -0.44 -21.63
N LYS A 35 1.45 -0.96 -20.92
CA LYS A 35 0.03 -0.68 -21.21
C LYS A 35 -0.49 0.55 -20.48
N TYR A 36 -0.09 0.73 -19.23
CA TYR A 36 -0.53 1.79 -18.33
C TYR A 36 0.63 2.74 -18.03
N LEU A 37 0.79 3.77 -18.88
CA LEU A 37 1.96 4.64 -18.87
C LEU A 37 2.18 5.39 -17.54
N PHE A 38 1.13 5.63 -16.75
CA PHE A 38 1.26 6.31 -15.46
C PHE A 38 2.15 5.54 -14.46
N LEU A 39 2.23 4.21 -14.59
CA LEU A 39 3.08 3.35 -13.75
C LEU A 39 4.57 3.60 -13.95
N LYS A 40 5.00 4.20 -15.08
CA LYS A 40 6.41 4.55 -15.27
C LYS A 40 6.91 5.49 -14.18
N LYS A 41 6.06 6.38 -13.67
CA LYS A 41 6.38 7.26 -12.53
C LYS A 41 6.54 6.50 -11.22
N TYR A 42 5.86 5.36 -11.09
CA TYR A 42 5.96 4.50 -9.91
C TYR A 42 7.21 3.61 -9.96
N LEU A 43 7.51 3.02 -11.13
CA LEU A 43 8.61 2.07 -11.29
C LEU A 43 10.01 2.66 -11.17
N VAL A 44 10.16 3.99 -11.31
CA VAL A 44 11.45 4.65 -11.04
C VAL A 44 11.80 4.66 -9.55
N ILE A 45 10.80 4.54 -8.66
CA ILE A 45 11.01 4.52 -7.21
C ILE A 45 11.60 3.17 -6.81
N LYS A 46 12.72 3.21 -6.07
CA LYS A 46 13.37 1.99 -5.55
C LYS A 46 12.39 1.13 -4.74
N ARG A 47 12.39 -0.18 -4.99
CA ARG A 47 11.55 -1.20 -4.31
C ARG A 47 10.04 -1.08 -4.55
N SER A 48 9.61 -0.23 -5.48
CA SER A 48 8.21 -0.10 -5.90
C SER A 48 7.57 -1.45 -6.29
N THR A 49 8.30 -2.29 -7.01
CA THR A 49 7.81 -3.60 -7.47
C THR A 49 7.57 -4.62 -6.36
N LEU A 50 8.00 -4.34 -5.12
CA LEU A 50 7.72 -5.18 -3.95
C LEU A 50 6.35 -4.92 -3.32
N ILE A 51 5.59 -3.94 -3.85
CA ILE A 51 4.27 -3.56 -3.34
C ILE A 51 3.23 -3.70 -4.45
N PRO A 52 2.27 -4.63 -4.32
CA PRO A 52 2.14 -5.60 -3.22
C PRO A 52 3.06 -6.81 -3.41
N PHE A 53 3.08 -7.73 -2.44
CA PHE A 53 3.62 -9.07 -2.72
C PHE A 53 2.79 -9.72 -3.81
N SER A 54 3.45 -10.33 -4.80
CA SER A 54 2.75 -11.14 -5.79
C SER A 54 2.17 -12.40 -5.16
N LYS A 55 1.19 -13.01 -5.83
CA LYS A 55 0.61 -14.31 -5.45
C LYS A 55 1.71 -15.38 -5.27
N GLU A 56 2.71 -15.39 -6.15
CA GLU A 56 3.86 -16.28 -6.06
C GLU A 56 4.70 -16.02 -4.81
N ILE A 57 5.03 -14.75 -4.52
CA ILE A 57 5.80 -14.39 -3.32
C ILE A 57 5.05 -14.78 -2.05
N ILE A 58 3.73 -14.58 -2.00
CA ILE A 58 2.91 -15.01 -0.87
C ILE A 58 3.00 -16.52 -0.70
N GLN A 59 2.85 -17.30 -1.77
CA GLN A 59 2.93 -18.76 -1.69
C GLN A 59 4.30 -19.23 -1.21
N ILE A 60 5.38 -18.63 -1.70
CA ILE A 60 6.75 -18.95 -1.26
C ILE A 60 6.89 -18.66 0.24
N ARG A 61 6.50 -17.46 0.68
CA ARG A 61 6.63 -17.05 2.09
C ARG A 61 5.74 -17.83 3.04
N CYS A 62 4.55 -18.26 2.62
CA CYS A 62 3.70 -19.12 3.44
C CYS A 62 4.29 -20.53 3.64
N ASN A 63 5.19 -20.96 2.74
CA ASN A 63 5.89 -22.23 2.88
C ASN A 63 7.21 -22.10 3.66
N GLU A 64 7.64 -20.87 3.97
CA GLU A 64 8.85 -20.61 4.77
C GLU A 64 8.53 -20.83 6.27
N VAL A 65 8.81 -22.05 6.73
CA VAL A 65 8.66 -22.42 8.15
C VAL A 65 9.94 -22.07 8.90
N ASN A 66 9.82 -21.28 9.97
CA ASN A 66 10.93 -20.92 10.85
C ASN A 66 10.48 -20.82 12.32
N SER A 67 11.32 -20.27 13.21
CA SER A 67 10.99 -20.17 14.64
C SER A 67 9.80 -19.25 14.94
N MET A 68 9.40 -18.39 13.99
CA MET A 68 8.34 -17.40 14.13
C MET A 68 7.14 -17.65 13.21
N THR A 69 7.26 -18.51 12.19
CA THR A 69 6.20 -18.79 11.21
C THR A 69 5.97 -20.28 11.03
N LYS A 70 4.69 -20.67 11.02
CA LYS A 70 4.26 -22.03 10.67
C LYS A 70 3.87 -22.11 9.19
N GLU A 71 3.74 -23.33 8.69
CA GLU A 71 3.23 -23.58 7.34
C GLU A 71 1.85 -22.93 7.17
N GLY A 72 1.70 -22.13 6.10
CA GLY A 72 0.49 -21.34 5.82
C GLY A 72 0.48 -19.94 6.43
N GLU A 73 1.42 -19.59 7.31
CA GLU A 73 1.56 -18.24 7.86
C GLU A 73 2.51 -17.41 7.00
N LEU A 74 2.08 -16.20 6.61
CA LEU A 74 2.89 -15.31 5.79
C LEU A 74 4.02 -14.68 6.62
N ASP A 75 5.27 -14.94 6.25
CA ASP A 75 6.41 -14.25 6.86
C ASP A 75 6.44 -12.75 6.48
N LEU A 76 6.00 -11.91 7.41
CA LEU A 76 6.03 -10.46 7.31
C LEU A 76 7.30 -9.84 7.88
N GLN A 77 8.23 -10.57 8.49
CA GLN A 77 9.45 -10.03 9.14
C GLN A 77 9.19 -8.94 10.22
N VAL A 78 7.92 -8.69 10.53
CA VAL A 78 7.40 -7.87 11.61
C VAL A 78 6.24 -8.62 12.22
N ASN A 79 6.10 -8.52 13.52
CA ASN A 79 5.00 -9.15 14.23
C ASN A 79 3.97 -8.09 14.60
N TYR A 80 2.80 -8.15 13.97
CA TYR A 80 1.65 -7.37 14.39
C TYR A 80 0.35 -8.15 14.27
N GLY A 81 -0.26 -8.39 15.43
CA GLY A 81 -1.58 -9.00 15.55
C GLY A 81 -1.68 -10.32 14.79
N ASP A 82 -2.66 -10.39 13.90
CA ASP A 82 -3.00 -11.53 13.08
C ASP A 82 -2.58 -11.36 11.61
N TRP A 83 -1.79 -10.34 11.26
CA TRP A 83 -1.56 -9.99 9.86
C TRP A 83 -0.88 -11.10 9.04
N ASN A 84 -0.08 -11.94 9.69
CA ASN A 84 0.56 -13.11 9.08
C ASN A 84 -0.41 -14.27 8.82
N THR A 85 -1.54 -14.32 9.53
CA THR A 85 -2.54 -15.41 9.46
C THR A 85 -3.85 -15.00 8.79
N ASP A 86 -4.12 -13.70 8.74
CA ASP A 86 -5.29 -13.11 8.10
C ASP A 86 -5.15 -13.12 6.57
N SER A 87 -5.41 -14.28 5.97
CA SER A 87 -5.40 -14.50 4.53
C SER A 87 -6.41 -13.64 3.76
N THR A 88 -7.35 -12.96 4.45
CA THR A 88 -8.30 -12.05 3.81
C THR A 88 -7.65 -10.76 3.30
N TYR A 89 -6.38 -10.50 3.65
CA TYR A 89 -5.56 -9.42 3.09
C TYR A 89 -4.47 -9.90 2.14
N PHE A 90 -4.37 -11.20 1.89
CA PHE A 90 -3.40 -11.69 0.91
C PHE A 90 -3.73 -11.14 -0.47
N THR A 91 -2.68 -10.85 -1.24
CA THR A 91 -2.80 -10.21 -2.55
C THR A 91 -3.68 -11.02 -3.48
N ASN A 92 -4.87 -10.50 -3.78
CA ASN A 92 -5.84 -11.16 -4.63
C ASN A 92 -6.88 -10.18 -5.17
N LEU A 93 -7.57 -10.58 -6.24
CA LEU A 93 -8.69 -9.82 -6.82
C LEU A 93 -9.91 -10.72 -6.91
N LYS A 94 -11.00 -10.34 -6.20
CA LYS A 94 -12.29 -11.05 -6.25
C LYS A 94 -13.36 -10.10 -6.76
N GLY A 95 -13.74 -10.27 -8.03
CA GLY A 95 -14.61 -9.30 -8.70
C GLY A 95 -13.88 -7.97 -8.88
N LEU A 96 -14.28 -6.94 -8.14
CA LEU A 96 -13.61 -5.63 -8.06
C LEU A 96 -12.99 -5.38 -6.68
N GLU A 97 -13.14 -6.31 -5.72
CA GLU A 97 -12.48 -6.19 -4.43
C GLU A 97 -11.02 -6.64 -4.57
N TRP A 98 -10.10 -5.69 -4.40
CA TRP A 98 -8.67 -5.92 -4.38
C TRP A 98 -8.16 -5.90 -2.95
N THR A 99 -7.55 -7.02 -2.57
CA THR A 99 -6.80 -7.14 -1.31
C THR A 99 -5.32 -7.19 -1.63
N PHE A 100 -4.51 -6.63 -0.75
CA PHE A 100 -3.07 -6.65 -0.91
C PHE A 100 -2.35 -6.57 0.43
N ILE A 101 -1.16 -7.17 0.46
CA ILE A 101 -0.24 -7.10 1.58
C ILE A 101 1.20 -7.07 1.07
N THR A 102 2.06 -6.40 1.82
CA THR A 102 3.50 -6.40 1.62
C THR A 102 4.21 -6.19 2.94
N CYS A 103 5.50 -6.50 2.95
CA CYS A 103 6.42 -6.02 3.95
C CYS A 103 7.79 -5.72 3.32
N LEU A 104 8.30 -4.51 3.57
CA LEU A 104 9.57 -4.05 3.02
C LEU A 104 10.21 -2.98 3.88
N LYS A 105 11.51 -2.79 3.68
CA LYS A 105 12.24 -1.61 4.17
C LYS A 105 11.81 -0.38 3.36
N ASN A 106 10.89 0.40 3.91
CA ASN A 106 10.26 1.55 3.26
C ASN A 106 11.12 2.82 3.32
N TYR A 107 12.35 2.75 2.81
CA TYR A 107 13.25 3.90 2.79
C TYR A 107 12.83 4.92 1.74
N ALA A 108 13.05 6.20 2.06
CA ALA A 108 12.94 7.30 1.12
C ALA A 108 13.95 7.10 -0.01
N ASP A 109 13.50 7.27 -1.25
CA ASP A 109 14.38 7.31 -2.41
C ASP A 109 14.94 8.73 -2.58
N THR A 110 16.19 8.93 -2.18
CA THR A 110 16.89 10.22 -2.24
C THR A 110 16.97 10.79 -3.65
N ASP A 111 16.88 9.92 -4.66
CA ASP A 111 16.95 10.32 -6.07
C ASP A 111 15.60 10.82 -6.61
N HIS A 112 14.52 10.61 -5.84
CA HIS A 112 13.14 10.87 -6.26
C HIS A 112 12.32 11.57 -5.17
N ASN A 113 12.77 12.77 -4.76
CA ASN A 113 12.09 13.66 -3.81
C ASN A 113 11.84 13.04 -2.42
N ASP A 114 12.72 12.14 -1.98
CA ASP A 114 12.59 11.42 -0.70
C ASP A 114 11.27 10.66 -0.56
N GLN A 115 10.67 10.25 -1.69
CA GLN A 115 9.42 9.48 -1.68
C GLN A 115 9.71 8.04 -1.26
N THR A 116 8.94 7.51 -0.33
CA THR A 116 9.02 6.10 0.05
C THR A 116 8.15 5.26 -0.91
N PRO A 117 8.48 3.97 -1.15
CA PRO A 117 7.70 3.12 -2.05
C PRO A 117 6.23 2.96 -1.61
N ILE A 118 5.94 2.84 -0.30
CA ILE A 118 4.54 2.78 0.20
C ILE A 118 3.80 4.08 -0.14
N ARG A 119 4.44 5.23 0.05
CA ARG A 119 3.83 6.52 -0.29
C ARG A 119 3.60 6.66 -1.78
N ALA A 120 4.58 6.31 -2.61
CA ALA A 120 4.44 6.31 -4.06
C ALA A 120 3.31 5.39 -4.54
N PHE A 121 3.14 4.23 -3.91
CA PHE A 121 2.06 3.30 -4.24
C PHE A 121 0.69 3.91 -3.96
N MET A 122 0.52 4.56 -2.80
CA MET A 122 -0.72 5.26 -2.46
C MET A 122 -0.98 6.43 -3.44
N ASP A 123 0.01 7.29 -3.65
CA ASP A 123 -0.13 8.53 -4.40
C ASP A 123 -0.31 8.30 -5.92
N ILE A 124 0.25 7.22 -6.47
CA ILE A 124 0.26 6.96 -7.92
C ILE A 124 -0.66 5.81 -8.31
N VAL A 125 -0.59 4.67 -7.60
CA VAL A 125 -1.33 3.46 -7.98
C VAL A 125 -2.72 3.51 -7.38
N LEU A 126 -2.85 3.69 -6.07
CA LEU A 126 -4.15 3.65 -5.43
C LEU A 126 -5.04 4.84 -5.82
N SER A 127 -4.49 6.05 -5.91
CA SER A 127 -5.23 7.25 -6.33
C SER A 127 -5.87 7.10 -7.72
N GLU A 128 -5.21 6.38 -8.62
CA GLU A 128 -5.68 6.17 -9.99
C GLU A 128 -6.62 4.95 -10.08
N VAL A 129 -6.27 3.84 -9.42
CA VAL A 129 -6.95 2.54 -9.60
C VAL A 129 -8.18 2.38 -8.71
N VAL A 130 -8.20 3.01 -7.53
CA VAL A 130 -9.22 2.76 -6.51
C VAL A 130 -10.44 3.64 -6.70
N ASN A 131 -11.62 3.03 -6.57
CA ASN A 131 -12.91 3.70 -6.52
C ASN A 131 -13.37 3.94 -5.07
N GLU A 132 -13.19 2.94 -4.22
CA GLU A 132 -13.56 3.00 -2.80
C GLU A 132 -12.55 2.27 -1.93
N ILE A 133 -12.27 2.81 -0.75
CA ILE A 133 -11.37 2.20 0.22
C ILE A 133 -12.20 1.59 1.32
N ILE A 134 -12.04 0.28 1.53
CA ILE A 134 -12.64 -0.41 2.67
C ILE A 134 -11.70 -0.26 3.87
N LYS A 135 -10.41 -0.52 3.67
CA LYS A 135 -9.40 -0.38 4.72
C LYS A 135 -7.98 -0.32 4.15
N ILE A 136 -7.12 0.55 4.69
CA ILE A 136 -5.68 0.55 4.40
C ILE A 136 -4.94 0.79 5.72
N GLU A 137 -3.95 -0.06 6.00
CA GLU A 137 -3.18 -0.02 7.24
C GLU A 137 -1.68 -0.14 6.96
N LYS A 138 -0.88 0.55 7.75
CA LYS A 138 0.58 0.40 7.79
C LYS A 138 1.03 0.16 9.22
N TYR A 139 1.81 -0.89 9.42
CA TYR A 139 2.46 -1.18 10.68
C TYR A 139 3.96 -0.93 10.55
N ASP A 140 4.47 -0.10 11.45
CA ASP A 140 5.87 0.25 11.57
C ASP A 140 6.28 -0.12 13.00
N PRO A 141 7.27 -1.01 13.20
CA PRO A 141 7.67 -1.51 14.53
C PRO A 141 8.09 -0.41 15.52
N GLU A 142 8.42 0.79 15.04
CA GLU A 142 8.66 1.94 15.91
C GLU A 142 7.39 2.40 16.67
N TYR A 143 6.21 1.95 16.21
CA TYR A 143 4.92 2.25 16.81
C TYR A 143 4.23 0.97 17.28
N ASP A 144 3.62 1.02 18.46
CA ASP A 144 2.87 -0.12 19.02
C ASP A 144 1.56 -0.42 18.29
N VAL A 145 1.10 0.49 17.41
CA VAL A 145 -0.20 0.39 16.72
C VAL A 145 -0.07 0.73 15.24
N PRO A 146 -0.84 0.07 14.35
CA PRO A 146 -0.89 0.39 12.94
C PRO A 146 -1.54 1.75 12.75
N ILE A 147 -1.07 2.39 11.70
CA ILE A 147 -1.63 3.61 11.17
C ILE A 147 -2.68 3.21 10.14
N GLU A 148 -3.92 3.65 10.36
CA GLU A 148 -5.02 3.47 9.42
C GLU A 148 -5.14 4.72 8.55
N TYR A 149 -5.33 4.51 7.25
CA TYR A 149 -5.42 5.57 6.26
C TYR A 149 -6.85 5.76 5.78
N GLU A 150 -7.29 7.01 5.77
CA GLU A 150 -8.54 7.45 5.15
C GLU A 150 -8.21 8.33 3.94
N PHE A 151 -8.81 8.05 2.79
CA PHE A 151 -8.75 8.96 1.64
C PHE A 151 -9.92 9.94 1.68
N GLU A 152 -9.61 11.23 1.64
CA GLU A 152 -10.64 12.23 1.41
C GLU A 152 -11.02 12.23 -0.08
N LYS A 153 -12.22 11.74 -0.43
CA LYS A 153 -12.75 11.94 -1.79
C LYS A 153 -12.71 13.43 -2.12
N PRO A 154 -12.17 13.86 -3.27
CA PRO A 154 -12.20 15.27 -3.62
C PRO A 154 -13.65 15.74 -3.69
N LYS A 155 -13.97 16.80 -2.95
CA LYS A 155 -15.25 17.51 -3.08
C LYS A 155 -15.32 18.08 -4.49
N VAL A 156 -16.09 17.46 -5.38
CA VAL A 156 -16.32 17.95 -6.74
C VAL A 156 -16.93 19.36 -6.66
N LYS A 157 -16.17 20.36 -7.10
CA LYS A 157 -16.73 21.59 -7.70
C LYS A 157 -16.31 21.60 -9.15
N SER A 158 -17.30 21.66 -10.03
CA SER A 158 -17.24 21.43 -11.47
C SER A 158 -16.33 22.35 -12.27
N ASN A 159 -15.89 21.79 -13.41
CA ASN A 159 -15.46 22.37 -14.68
C ASN A 159 -14.12 23.12 -14.73
N GLU A 160 -13.03 22.35 -14.84
CA GLU A 160 -12.00 22.41 -15.90
C GLU A 160 -10.94 21.30 -15.63
N ASN A 161 -10.27 20.81 -16.68
CA ASN A 161 -9.51 19.55 -16.70
C ASN A 161 -8.36 19.47 -15.65
N PRO A 162 -8.05 18.27 -15.12
CA PRO A 162 -7.37 18.05 -13.84
C PRO A 162 -5.85 18.01 -13.99
N PHE A 163 -5.16 18.88 -13.26
CA PHE A 163 -3.70 18.83 -13.13
C PHE A 163 -3.34 19.20 -11.69
N PHE A 164 -3.49 18.25 -10.77
CA PHE A 164 -3.14 18.48 -9.37
C PHE A 164 -1.62 18.50 -9.21
N ARG A 165 -1.08 19.70 -9.36
CA ARG A 165 0.24 20.12 -8.93
C ARG A 165 0.01 21.00 -7.70
N TRP A 166 0.42 20.56 -6.49
CA TRP A 166 1.38 21.27 -5.61
C TRP A 166 1.54 20.68 -4.19
N LEU A 167 2.80 20.33 -3.87
CA LEU A 167 3.55 20.36 -2.60
C LEU A 167 2.84 20.39 -1.23
N PHE A 168 3.13 19.34 -0.43
CA PHE A 168 2.81 19.24 0.99
C PHE A 168 3.61 20.23 1.85
N ALA A 169 2.93 21.17 2.50
CA ALA A 169 3.46 21.90 3.65
C ALA A 169 2.89 21.28 4.93
N GLY A 170 3.72 20.53 5.67
CA GLY A 170 3.36 20.04 6.99
C GLY A 170 3.19 21.20 7.96
N ARG A 171 1.99 21.38 8.52
CA ARG A 171 1.78 22.18 9.73
C ARG A 171 1.21 21.30 10.84
N ASN A 172 2.02 21.08 11.87
CA ASN A 172 1.60 20.56 13.15
C ASN A 172 0.53 21.46 13.78
N ARG A 173 -0.57 20.88 14.24
CA ARG A 173 -1.31 21.40 15.40
C ARG A 173 -1.35 20.33 16.47
N LYS A 174 -0.84 20.70 17.65
CA LYS A 174 -1.07 20.00 18.91
C LYS A 174 -2.55 20.08 19.22
N ASP A 175 -3.14 18.95 19.62
CA ASP A 175 -4.17 18.97 20.66
C ASP A 175 -4.05 17.68 21.50
N THR A 176 -3.95 17.92 22.80
CA THR A 176 -3.91 16.95 23.88
C THR A 176 -5.33 16.54 24.25
N SER A 177 -5.66 15.25 24.19
CA SER A 177 -6.53 14.61 25.18
C SER A 177 -6.40 13.09 25.09
N GLY A 178 -6.17 12.49 26.25
CA GLY A 178 -5.97 11.05 26.39
C GLY A 178 -7.26 10.28 26.19
N THR A 179 -7.25 9.42 25.18
CA THR A 179 -7.98 8.15 25.10
C THR A 179 -7.14 7.32 24.11
N LYS A 180 -6.94 6.01 24.31
CA LYS A 180 -6.10 5.17 23.44
C LYS A 180 -6.54 5.34 21.98
N SER A 181 -5.86 6.23 21.27
CA SER A 181 -6.35 6.81 20.03
C SER A 181 -5.75 6.04 18.88
N LYS A 182 -6.61 5.43 18.06
CA LYS A 182 -6.20 4.97 16.73
C LYS A 182 -5.62 6.18 16.00
N LYS A 183 -4.35 6.10 15.59
CA LYS A 183 -3.69 7.17 14.83
C LYS A 183 -4.19 7.10 13.39
N ILE A 184 -5.30 7.79 13.12
CA ILE A 184 -5.84 7.94 11.77
C ILE A 184 -5.01 9.02 11.06
N VAL A 185 -4.40 8.66 9.94
CA VAL A 185 -3.64 9.61 9.09
C VAL A 185 -4.42 9.80 7.81
N LYS A 186 -4.85 11.04 7.55
CA LYS A 186 -5.50 11.42 6.29
C LYS A 186 -4.46 11.52 5.19
N VAL A 187 -4.65 10.78 4.11
CA VAL A 187 -3.81 10.81 2.91
C VAL A 187 -4.70 11.20 1.72
N PHE A 188 -4.17 12.05 0.85
CA PHE A 188 -4.90 12.75 -0.22
C PHE A 188 -4.45 12.26 -1.58
#